data_AF-A0A3L8S137-F1
#
_entry.id   AF-A0A3L8S137-F1
#
_cell.length_a   1.000
_cell.length_b   1.000
_cell.length_c   1.000
_cell.angle_alpha   90.00
_cell.angle_beta   90.00
_cell.angle_gamma   90.00
#
_symmetry.space_group_name_H-M   'P 1'
#
loop_
_entity.id
_entity.type
_entity.pdbx_description
1 polymer ?
#
loop_
_entity_poly.entity_id
_entity_poly.type
_entity_poly.pdbx_seq_one_letter_code
_entity_poly.pdbx_strand_id
1 'polypeptide(L)'
;MLGSVFGLVEAGFTALQGFAPVTIETPRHTYEYVATALDWWQADRYCEQHFAQLLFEPQDSEQGSFSKLLQSHHIRGTVWIKERDSVLHKTKRRRGHTVPVLVFRDKTDTKYVKVLSDFPALPAVTACAHLQWDTSTQEIATIFSYAVPACMNEFQLRGFVDEEGFVRFALIVHGHHSPYLPVFRADGQWHHFCVTWQQENGTWAIYADGKRRASASGLCPVGPSAPQAIFGQGTFIIGQDQDSLGGHLQGKGVLQWEHH
;
A
#
# COMPACT_ATOMS: atom_id res chain seq x y z
N MET A 1 -32.04 -2.24 18.92
CA MET A 1 -31.49 -3.33 18.10
C MET A 1 -30.46 -2.70 17.18
N LEU A 2 -29.21 -3.20 17.13
CA LEU A 2 -28.27 -2.72 16.11
C LEU A 2 -28.63 -3.40 14.78
N GLY A 3 -29.15 -2.62 13.83
CA GLY A 3 -29.27 -3.07 12.45
C GLY A 3 -27.90 -3.08 11.78
N SER A 4 -27.65 -4.03 10.88
CA SER A 4 -26.44 -4.01 10.04
C SER A 4 -26.52 -2.89 9.01
N VAL A 5 -25.40 -2.22 8.76
CA VAL A 5 -25.23 -1.20 7.72
C VAL A 5 -24.60 -1.83 6.48
N PHE A 6 -25.14 -1.58 5.30
CA PHE A 6 -24.65 -2.09 4.01
C PHE A 6 -24.49 -0.98 2.98
N GLY A 7 -23.43 -1.05 2.19
CA GLY A 7 -23.22 -0.15 1.04
C GLY A 7 -23.81 -0.74 -0.24
N LEU A 8 -24.47 0.12 -1.01
CA LEU A 8 -25.03 -0.15 -2.33
C LEU A 8 -24.37 0.81 -3.33
N VAL A 9 -23.41 0.31 -4.11
CA VAL A 9 -22.60 1.13 -5.01
C VAL A 9 -22.98 0.84 -6.46
N GLU A 10 -23.21 1.88 -7.28
CA GLU A 10 -23.41 1.71 -8.71
C GLU A 10 -22.20 1.05 -9.39
N ALA A 11 -22.47 0.09 -10.28
CA ALA A 11 -21.46 -0.62 -11.04
C ALA A 11 -21.14 0.11 -12.36
N GLY A 12 -19.88 0.52 -12.53
CA GLY A 12 -19.41 1.09 -13.80
C GLY A 12 -17.91 1.37 -13.80
N PHE A 13 -17.42 1.92 -14.92
CA PHE A 13 -15.98 2.18 -15.14
C PHE A 13 -15.66 3.68 -15.25
N THR A 14 -16.66 4.54 -15.08
CA THR A 14 -16.54 6.01 -15.21
C THR A 14 -17.31 6.67 -14.09
N ALA A 15 -16.61 7.28 -13.15
CA ALA A 15 -17.22 8.01 -12.04
C ALA A 15 -17.95 9.26 -12.56
N LEU A 16 -19.28 9.20 -12.62
CA LEU A 16 -20.13 10.38 -12.78
C LEU A 16 -20.23 11.08 -11.42
N GLN A 17 -19.62 12.25 -11.31
CA GLN A 17 -19.63 13.07 -10.12
C GLN A 17 -20.96 13.84 -10.06
N GLY A 18 -21.77 13.70 -8.99
CA GLY A 18 -23.00 14.51 -8.92
C GLY A 18 -24.00 14.32 -7.79
N PHE A 19 -23.98 13.22 -7.01
CA PHE A 19 -25.01 12.97 -5.99
C PHE A 19 -24.43 12.61 -4.62
N ALA A 20 -25.02 13.17 -3.56
CA ALA A 20 -24.75 12.77 -2.19
C ALA A 20 -25.30 11.35 -1.93
N PRO A 21 -24.70 10.58 -1.00
CA PRO A 21 -25.22 9.26 -0.65
C PRO A 21 -26.66 9.32 -0.13
N VAL A 22 -27.47 8.32 -0.46
CA VAL A 22 -28.88 8.22 -0.03
C VAL A 22 -29.03 7.09 0.98
N THR A 23 -29.34 7.44 2.22
CA THR A 23 -29.62 6.46 3.28
C THR A 23 -31.03 5.89 3.12
N ILE A 24 -31.14 4.57 3.13
CA ILE A 24 -32.39 3.80 3.04
C ILE A 24 -32.51 2.96 4.32
N GLU A 25 -33.47 3.31 5.17
CA GLU A 25 -33.72 2.60 6.42
C GLU A 25 -34.82 1.55 6.26
N THR A 26 -34.59 0.36 6.83
CA THR A 26 -35.60 -0.71 6.94
C THR A 26 -35.64 -1.22 8.38
N PRO A 27 -36.70 -1.94 8.81
CA PRO A 27 -36.81 -2.42 10.19
C PRO A 27 -35.69 -3.39 10.67
N ARG A 28 -34.81 -3.85 9.77
CA ARG A 28 -33.70 -4.78 10.08
C ARG A 28 -32.32 -4.25 9.66
N HIS A 29 -32.25 -3.44 8.61
CA HIS A 29 -31.01 -3.03 7.96
C HIS A 29 -31.06 -1.58 7.52
N THR A 30 -29.90 -0.91 7.54
CA THR A 30 -29.71 0.39 6.92
C THR A 30 -28.82 0.20 5.70
N TYR A 31 -29.21 0.80 4.57
CA TYR A 31 -28.41 0.79 3.36
C TYR A 31 -27.97 2.21 3.01
N GLU A 32 -26.74 2.37 2.54
CA GLU A 32 -26.25 3.63 1.98
C GLU A 32 -26.04 3.46 0.48
N TYR A 33 -26.81 4.20 -0.33
CA TYR A 33 -26.70 4.18 -1.78
C TYR A 33 -25.71 5.22 -2.30
N VAL A 34 -24.74 4.75 -3.07
CA VAL A 34 -23.67 5.54 -3.69
C VAL A 34 -23.89 5.51 -5.21
N ALA A 35 -24.44 6.61 -5.74
CA ALA A 35 -24.69 6.79 -7.17
C ALA A 35 -23.40 7.01 -8.00
N THR A 36 -22.24 7.13 -7.35
CA THR A 36 -20.95 7.16 -8.05
C THR A 36 -20.66 5.77 -8.60
N ALA A 37 -20.69 5.63 -9.92
CA ALA A 37 -20.33 4.38 -10.59
C ALA A 37 -18.85 4.05 -10.37
N LEU A 38 -18.58 2.94 -9.68
CA LEU A 38 -17.25 2.45 -9.30
C LEU A 38 -17.02 1.03 -9.82
N ASP A 39 -15.76 0.64 -9.98
CA ASP A 39 -15.42 -0.79 -10.16
C ASP A 39 -15.61 -1.56 -8.84
N TRP A 40 -15.67 -2.89 -8.91
CA TRP A 40 -15.97 -3.73 -7.72
C TRP A 40 -14.97 -3.54 -6.57
N TRP A 41 -13.67 -3.35 -6.86
CA TRP A 41 -12.63 -3.16 -5.84
C TRP A 41 -12.67 -1.75 -5.24
N GLN A 42 -13.01 -0.76 -6.06
CA GLN A 42 -13.30 0.60 -5.59
C GLN A 42 -14.54 0.61 -4.69
N ALA A 43 -15.61 -0.09 -5.07
CA ALA A 43 -16.85 -0.20 -4.32
C ALA A 43 -16.68 -0.89 -2.95
N ASP A 44 -16.06 -2.08 -2.92
CA ASP A 44 -15.88 -2.86 -1.67
C ASP A 44 -15.04 -2.08 -0.65
N ARG A 45 -13.90 -1.52 -1.09
CA ARG A 45 -13.02 -0.67 -0.28
C ARG A 45 -13.66 0.66 0.13
N TYR A 46 -14.48 1.28 -0.72
CA TYR A 46 -15.22 2.49 -0.36
C TYR A 46 -16.15 2.21 0.83
N CYS A 47 -16.89 1.10 0.78
CA CYS A 47 -17.77 0.69 1.87
C CYS A 47 -16.99 0.47 3.16
N GLU A 48 -15.92 -0.35 3.12
CA GLU A 48 -15.09 -0.67 4.29
C GLU A 48 -14.53 0.58 5.00
N GLN A 49 -14.23 1.64 4.24
CA GLN A 49 -13.69 2.90 4.77
C GLN A 49 -14.76 3.82 5.37
N HIS A 50 -16.03 3.71 4.95
CA HIS A 50 -17.14 4.60 5.36
C HIS A 50 -18.11 3.93 6.34
N PHE A 51 -17.63 2.94 7.11
CA PHE A 51 -18.39 2.18 8.13
C PHE A 51 -19.48 1.24 7.59
N ALA A 52 -19.45 0.89 6.30
CA ALA A 52 -20.34 -0.07 5.68
C ALA A 52 -19.59 -1.32 5.20
N GLN A 53 -20.31 -2.34 4.79
CA GLN A 53 -19.78 -3.44 3.97
C GLN A 53 -20.64 -3.57 2.72
N LEU A 54 -20.06 -3.96 1.58
CA LEU A 54 -20.83 -4.16 0.35
C LEU A 54 -21.97 -5.18 0.61
N LEU A 55 -23.19 -4.88 0.16
CA LEU A 55 -24.35 -5.73 0.43
C LEU A 55 -24.10 -7.18 -0.02
N PHE A 56 -24.24 -8.14 0.90
CA PHE A 56 -24.26 -9.55 0.55
C PHE A 56 -25.52 -9.92 -0.23
N GLU A 57 -25.40 -10.89 -1.14
CA GLU A 57 -26.53 -11.43 -1.90
C GLU A 57 -27.69 -11.78 -0.94
N PRO A 58 -28.88 -11.18 -1.15
CA PRO A 58 -30.06 -11.49 -0.36
C PRO A 58 -30.51 -12.92 -0.69
N GLN A 59 -31.03 -13.63 0.31
CA GLN A 59 -31.59 -14.97 0.07
C GLN A 59 -32.76 -14.88 -0.94
N ASP A 60 -33.04 -15.96 -1.66
CA ASP A 60 -34.10 -16.00 -2.69
C ASP A 60 -35.47 -15.48 -2.18
N SER A 61 -35.77 -15.71 -0.89
CA SER A 61 -36.96 -15.24 -0.19
C SER A 61 -37.01 -13.73 0.05
N GLU A 62 -35.85 -13.06 0.09
CA GLU A 62 -35.71 -11.62 0.34
C GLU A 62 -35.48 -10.81 -0.95
N GLN A 63 -34.97 -11.45 -2.01
CA GLN A 63 -34.61 -10.82 -3.29
C GLN A 63 -35.76 -9.99 -3.89
N GLY A 64 -36.98 -10.52 -3.92
CA GLY A 64 -38.16 -9.80 -4.44
C GLY A 64 -38.60 -8.60 -3.58
N SER A 65 -38.30 -8.61 -2.28
CA SER A 65 -38.54 -7.46 -1.39
C SER A 65 -37.46 -6.39 -1.58
N PHE A 66 -36.21 -6.82 -1.75
CA PHE A 66 -35.07 -5.93 -2.01
C PHE A 66 -35.19 -5.23 -3.37
N SER A 67 -35.60 -5.92 -4.44
CA SER A 67 -35.85 -5.29 -5.75
C SER A 67 -36.92 -4.19 -5.68
N LYS A 68 -37.99 -4.39 -4.89
CA LYS A 68 -39.02 -3.37 -4.66
C LYS A 68 -38.49 -2.17 -3.87
N LEU A 69 -37.60 -2.40 -2.90
CA LEU A 69 -36.95 -1.34 -2.11
C LEU A 69 -36.08 -0.43 -2.99
N LEU A 70 -35.29 -1.00 -3.92
CA LEU A 70 -34.52 -0.22 -4.88
C LEU A 70 -35.43 0.61 -5.80
N GLN A 71 -36.48 -0.03 -6.33
CA GLN A 71 -37.45 0.63 -7.21
C GLN A 71 -38.19 1.79 -6.51
N SER A 72 -38.58 1.67 -5.24
CA SER A 72 -39.24 2.75 -4.50
C SER A 72 -38.32 3.96 -4.27
N HIS A 73 -37.02 3.73 -4.15
CA HIS A 73 -35.99 4.77 -4.03
C HIS A 73 -35.44 5.25 -5.37
N HIS A 74 -36.11 4.91 -6.48
CA HIS A 74 -35.74 5.30 -7.85
C HIS A 74 -34.34 4.81 -8.31
N ILE A 75 -33.75 3.83 -7.60
CA ILE A 75 -32.50 3.18 -7.98
C ILE A 75 -32.76 2.28 -9.18
N ARG A 76 -32.29 2.72 -10.35
CA ARG A 76 -32.43 2.02 -11.64
C ARG A 76 -31.11 1.49 -12.19
N GLY A 77 -29.98 1.87 -11.59
CA GLY A 77 -28.65 1.38 -11.94
C GLY A 77 -28.40 -0.04 -11.46
N THR A 78 -27.42 -0.71 -12.07
CA THR A 78 -26.87 -1.96 -11.56
C THR A 78 -26.01 -1.66 -10.33
N VAL A 79 -26.25 -2.35 -9.21
CA VAL A 79 -25.43 -2.23 -7.99
C VAL A 79 -24.55 -3.45 -7.78
N TRP A 80 -23.38 -3.25 -7.19
CA TRP A 80 -22.50 -4.35 -6.78
C TRP A 80 -23.03 -5.08 -5.55
N ILE A 81 -22.91 -6.41 -5.57
CA ILE A 81 -23.34 -7.33 -4.51
C ILE A 81 -22.20 -8.31 -4.19
N LYS A 82 -22.03 -8.65 -2.92
CA LYS A 82 -21.01 -9.58 -2.40
C LYS A 82 -21.59 -10.98 -2.28
N GLU A 83 -20.96 -11.97 -2.89
CA GLU A 83 -21.40 -13.37 -2.78
C GLU A 83 -21.14 -13.90 -1.35
N ARG A 84 -22.10 -14.61 -0.74
CA ARG A 84 -21.87 -15.30 0.54
C ARG A 84 -21.23 -16.66 0.30
N ASP A 85 -19.92 -16.75 0.52
CA ASP A 85 -19.06 -17.95 0.51
C ASP A 85 -19.70 -19.27 0.01
N SER A 86 -19.86 -19.34 -1.31
CA SER A 86 -20.27 -20.54 -2.03
C SER A 86 -19.09 -21.51 -2.17
N VAL A 87 -18.97 -22.44 -1.22
CA VAL A 87 -18.06 -23.58 -1.34
C VAL A 87 -18.60 -24.54 -2.41
N LEU A 88 -18.21 -24.34 -3.68
CA LEU A 88 -17.89 -25.39 -4.69
C LEU A 88 -17.56 -24.77 -6.06
N HIS A 89 -16.51 -25.30 -6.70
CA HIS A 89 -16.16 -25.17 -8.12
C HIS A 89 -16.40 -23.82 -8.84
N LYS A 90 -15.82 -22.74 -8.33
CA LYS A 90 -15.45 -21.62 -9.21
C LYS A 90 -14.46 -22.12 -10.27
N THR A 91 -14.94 -22.33 -11.50
CA THR A 91 -14.09 -22.36 -12.69
C THR A 91 -13.39 -21.00 -12.76
N LYS A 92 -12.15 -20.96 -12.26
CA LYS A 92 -11.31 -19.75 -12.20
C LYS A 92 -10.91 -19.31 -13.60
N ARG A 93 -11.87 -18.84 -14.40
CA ARG A 93 -11.62 -17.82 -15.41
C ARG A 93 -11.42 -16.48 -14.70
N ARG A 94 -10.43 -16.45 -13.79
CA ARG A 94 -9.70 -15.24 -13.46
C ARG A 94 -9.33 -14.65 -14.82
N ARG A 95 -9.91 -13.50 -15.17
CA ARG A 95 -9.12 -12.56 -15.97
C ARG A 95 -7.89 -12.34 -15.11
N GLY A 96 -6.74 -12.79 -15.60
CA GLY A 96 -5.50 -12.66 -14.84
C GLY A 96 -5.27 -11.19 -14.60
N HIS A 97 -5.56 -10.71 -13.39
CA HIS A 97 -5.07 -9.43 -12.93
C HIS A 97 -3.57 -9.60 -12.73
N THR A 98 -2.83 -9.52 -13.84
CA THR A 98 -1.38 -9.41 -13.83
C THR A 98 -1.08 -8.10 -13.13
N VAL A 99 -0.77 -8.18 -11.84
CA VAL A 99 -0.22 -7.05 -11.11
C VAL A 99 1.15 -6.78 -11.73
N PRO A 100 1.39 -5.61 -12.34
CA PRO A 100 2.71 -5.31 -12.90
C PRO A 100 3.71 -5.19 -11.74
N VAL A 101 4.80 -5.93 -11.83
CA VAL A 101 5.88 -5.94 -10.85
C VAL A 101 7.11 -5.27 -11.45
N LEU A 102 7.77 -4.44 -10.66
CA LEU A 102 9.08 -3.88 -11.02
C LEU A 102 10.17 -4.90 -10.67
N VAL A 103 11.01 -5.24 -11.64
CA VAL A 103 12.03 -6.27 -11.44
C VAL A 103 13.39 -5.81 -11.93
N PHE A 104 14.36 -5.85 -11.03
CA PHE A 104 15.67 -5.25 -11.18
C PHE A 104 16.70 -6.36 -11.40
N ARG A 105 16.69 -6.98 -12.59
CA ARG A 105 17.74 -7.94 -12.98
C ARG A 105 19.09 -7.23 -13.04
N ASP A 106 20.16 -7.87 -12.55
CA ASP A 106 21.57 -7.45 -12.66
C ASP A 106 21.94 -6.12 -11.96
N LYS A 107 23.07 -6.14 -11.24
CA LYS A 107 23.63 -4.96 -10.59
C LYS A 107 24.06 -3.95 -11.66
N THR A 108 23.28 -2.89 -11.80
CA THR A 108 23.45 -1.83 -12.80
C THR A 108 23.17 -0.49 -12.14
N ASP A 109 23.81 0.58 -12.61
CA ASP A 109 23.54 1.98 -12.26
C ASP A 109 22.39 2.60 -13.09
N THR A 110 21.90 1.87 -14.10
CA THR A 110 20.95 2.37 -15.11
C THR A 110 19.51 1.90 -14.94
N LYS A 111 19.26 0.80 -14.21
CA LYS A 111 17.90 0.27 -13.99
C LYS A 111 17.32 0.83 -12.69
N TYR A 112 16.42 1.81 -12.80
CA TYR A 112 15.73 2.43 -11.67
C TYR A 112 14.31 2.86 -12.04
N VAL A 113 13.46 3.13 -11.04
CA VAL A 113 12.17 3.81 -11.27
C VAL A 113 12.12 5.11 -10.49
N LYS A 114 11.86 6.22 -11.19
CA LYS A 114 11.58 7.51 -10.56
C LYS A 114 10.09 7.67 -10.33
N VAL A 115 9.68 7.94 -9.09
CA VAL A 115 8.28 8.28 -8.78
C VAL A 115 8.04 9.74 -9.20
N LEU A 116 7.02 9.95 -10.03
CA LEU A 116 6.66 11.27 -10.57
C LEU A 116 5.60 11.90 -9.66
N SER A 117 6.03 12.36 -8.49
CA SER A 117 5.19 13.05 -7.51
C SER A 117 5.99 14.14 -6.81
N ASP A 118 5.35 15.29 -6.60
CA ASP A 118 5.92 16.37 -5.80
C ASP A 118 5.65 16.10 -4.32
N PHE A 119 6.72 15.94 -3.53
CA PHE A 119 6.61 15.65 -2.10
C PHE A 119 6.67 16.96 -1.30
N PRO A 120 5.69 17.26 -0.42
CA PRO A 120 5.81 18.35 0.54
C PRO A 120 6.84 18.00 1.62
N ALA A 121 7.14 18.92 2.55
CA ALA A 121 7.87 18.55 3.76
C ALA A 121 7.04 17.53 4.57
N LEU A 122 7.67 16.43 4.96
CA LEU A 122 7.02 15.29 5.63
C LEU A 122 7.42 15.27 7.11
N PRO A 123 6.59 15.82 8.03
CA PRO A 123 6.83 15.72 9.48
C PRO A 123 6.62 14.29 10.00
N ALA A 124 5.93 13.45 9.23
CA ALA A 124 5.87 12.01 9.39
C ALA A 124 5.70 11.34 8.02
N VAL A 125 6.14 10.09 7.88
CA VAL A 125 6.03 9.31 6.65
C VAL A 125 5.74 7.85 6.96
N THR A 126 5.00 7.19 6.07
CA THR A 126 4.85 5.74 6.01
C THR A 126 5.06 5.29 4.57
N ALA A 127 5.99 4.37 4.35
CA ALA A 127 6.24 3.76 3.04
C ALA A 127 6.02 2.24 3.15
N CYS A 128 5.13 1.70 2.31
CA CYS A 128 4.79 0.28 2.28
C CYS A 128 4.94 -0.28 0.87
N ALA A 129 5.39 -1.53 0.76
CA ALA A 129 5.45 -2.26 -0.50
C ALA A 129 5.39 -3.77 -0.27
N HIS A 130 5.11 -4.51 -1.35
CA HIS A 130 5.44 -5.93 -1.43
C HIS A 130 6.83 -6.09 -2.03
N LEU A 131 7.64 -6.98 -1.48
CA LEU A 131 9.02 -7.24 -1.92
C LEU A 131 9.29 -8.75 -1.90
N GLN A 132 9.86 -9.24 -2.99
CA GLN A 132 10.52 -10.54 -3.08
C GLN A 132 12.03 -10.27 -3.10
N TRP A 133 12.77 -10.82 -2.15
CA TRP A 133 14.22 -10.56 -2.02
C TRP A 133 15.04 -11.61 -2.79
N ASP A 134 16.07 -11.18 -3.52
CA ASP A 134 17.00 -12.09 -4.20
C ASP A 134 17.95 -12.73 -3.18
N THR A 135 17.82 -14.04 -2.99
CA THR A 135 18.57 -14.83 -2.01
C THR A 135 19.94 -15.30 -2.53
N SER A 136 20.28 -15.02 -3.79
CA SER A 136 21.56 -15.42 -4.40
C SER A 136 22.74 -14.52 -4.00
N THR A 137 22.49 -13.39 -3.34
CA THR A 137 23.50 -12.40 -2.95
C THR A 137 23.32 -11.91 -1.52
N GLN A 138 24.45 -11.65 -0.86
CA GLN A 138 24.52 -11.04 0.48
C GLN A 138 24.93 -9.55 0.41
N GLU A 139 25.03 -8.96 -0.79
CA GLU A 139 25.32 -7.53 -0.94
C GLU A 139 24.18 -6.65 -0.39
N ILE A 140 24.54 -5.44 0.05
CA ILE A 140 23.57 -4.42 0.45
C ILE A 140 22.90 -3.83 -0.80
N ALA A 141 21.57 -4.00 -0.89
CA ALA A 141 20.72 -3.41 -1.91
C ALA A 141 19.88 -2.24 -1.34
N THR A 142 19.53 -1.29 -2.20
CA THR A 142 18.67 -0.15 -1.85
C THR A 142 17.27 -0.37 -2.41
N ILE A 143 16.28 -0.49 -1.53
CA ILE A 143 14.88 -0.73 -1.92
C ILE A 143 14.29 0.57 -2.47
N PHE A 144 14.46 1.66 -1.74
CA PHE A 144 14.15 3.01 -2.20
C PHE A 144 15.13 4.04 -1.64
N SER A 145 15.27 5.13 -2.38
CA SER A 145 15.99 6.34 -2.01
C SER A 145 15.14 7.56 -2.34
N TYR A 146 15.01 8.48 -1.39
CA TYR A 146 14.53 9.83 -1.60
C TYR A 146 15.65 10.79 -1.22
N ALA A 147 16.00 11.66 -2.17
CA ALA A 147 17.09 12.62 -2.07
C ALA A 147 16.58 14.04 -2.30
N VAL A 148 17.08 15.01 -1.54
CA VAL A 148 16.85 16.46 -1.71
C VAL A 148 18.18 17.17 -1.96
N PRO A 149 18.21 18.41 -2.51
CA PRO A 149 19.47 19.12 -2.76
C PRO A 149 20.40 19.22 -1.55
N ALA A 150 19.84 19.31 -0.33
CA ALA A 150 20.59 19.41 0.91
C ALA A 150 21.14 18.07 1.46
N CYS A 151 20.55 16.93 1.06
CA CYS A 151 20.86 15.62 1.61
C CYS A 151 20.46 14.51 0.63
N MET A 152 21.43 13.71 0.19
CA MET A 152 21.15 12.60 -0.74
C MET A 152 20.49 11.39 -0.04
N ASN A 153 20.78 11.22 1.25
CA ASN A 153 20.24 10.15 2.09
C ASN A 153 19.09 10.66 2.98
N GLU A 154 18.19 11.48 2.40
CA GLU A 154 17.13 12.17 3.14
C GLU A 154 16.11 11.18 3.73
N PHE A 155 15.67 10.21 2.92
CA PHE A 155 14.84 9.09 3.36
C PHE A 155 15.12 7.86 2.49
N GLN A 156 15.74 6.82 3.05
CA GLN A 156 16.08 5.61 2.30
C GLN A 156 15.80 4.33 3.10
N LEU A 157 15.60 3.22 2.40
CA LEU A 157 15.56 1.88 3.00
C LEU A 157 16.54 0.96 2.26
N ARG A 158 17.48 0.40 3.01
CA ARG A 158 18.51 -0.52 2.51
C ARG A 158 18.39 -1.86 3.22
N GLY A 159 18.85 -2.94 2.58
CA GLY A 159 18.86 -4.26 3.21
C GLY A 159 19.87 -5.23 2.60
N PHE A 160 20.05 -6.38 3.25
CA PHE A 160 20.88 -7.49 2.79
C PHE A 160 20.43 -8.81 3.46
N VAL A 161 20.93 -9.95 2.99
CA VAL A 161 20.75 -11.26 3.64
C VAL A 161 21.92 -11.54 4.58
N ASP A 162 21.63 -11.80 5.86
CA ASP A 162 22.65 -12.18 6.84
C ASP A 162 23.07 -13.67 6.73
N GLU A 163 24.08 -14.06 7.52
CA GLU A 163 24.57 -15.45 7.58
C GLU A 163 23.53 -16.40 8.21
N GLU A 164 22.57 -15.88 8.97
CA GLU A 164 21.47 -16.64 9.58
C GLU A 164 20.26 -16.87 8.65
N GLY A 165 20.29 -16.33 7.42
CA GLY A 165 19.22 -16.46 6.43
C GLY A 165 18.00 -15.56 6.69
N PHE A 166 18.20 -14.39 7.29
CA PHE A 166 17.22 -13.31 7.40
C PHE A 166 17.57 -12.15 6.47
N VAL A 167 16.53 -11.57 5.86
CA VAL A 167 16.62 -10.26 5.25
C VAL A 167 16.60 -9.21 6.37
N ARG A 168 17.66 -8.42 6.46
CA ARG A 168 17.77 -7.29 7.40
C ARG A 168 17.54 -5.98 6.68
N PHE A 169 16.80 -5.06 7.31
CA PHE A 169 16.65 -3.69 6.83
C PHE A 169 17.32 -2.70 7.78
N ALA A 170 17.85 -1.62 7.20
CA ALA A 170 18.19 -0.38 7.90
C ALA A 170 17.41 0.78 7.25
N LEU A 171 16.72 1.56 8.08
CA LEU A 171 16.06 2.80 7.69
C LEU A 171 17.05 3.96 7.85
N ILE A 172 17.10 4.84 6.85
CA ILE A 172 17.93 6.05 6.87
C ILE A 172 17.03 7.27 6.77
N VAL A 173 17.21 8.24 7.68
CA VAL A 173 16.51 9.52 7.64
C VAL A 173 17.49 10.64 7.99
N HIS A 174 17.50 11.73 7.21
CA HIS A 174 18.48 12.83 7.37
C HIS A 174 19.95 12.38 7.36
N GLY A 175 20.26 11.30 6.64
CA GLY A 175 21.58 10.66 6.69
C GLY A 175 21.92 9.92 7.99
N HIS A 176 21.02 9.84 8.97
CA HIS A 176 21.15 9.00 10.16
C HIS A 176 20.59 7.60 9.88
N HIS A 177 21.35 6.55 10.24
CA HIS A 177 20.99 5.15 9.95
C HIS A 177 20.49 4.44 11.21
N SER A 178 19.42 3.65 11.09
CA SER A 178 19.12 2.60 12.07
C SER A 178 20.15 1.45 11.97
N PRO A 179 20.30 0.61 13.00
CA PRO A 179 20.94 -0.68 12.85
C PRO A 179 20.23 -1.53 11.77
N TYR A 180 20.96 -2.45 11.15
CA TYR A 180 20.38 -3.50 10.31
C TYR A 180 19.72 -4.56 11.19
N LEU A 181 18.38 -4.65 11.13
CA LEU A 181 17.59 -5.53 11.98
C LEU A 181 16.83 -6.57 11.15
N PRO A 182 16.69 -7.83 11.64
CA PRO A 182 16.01 -8.89 10.92
C PRO A 182 14.51 -8.60 10.77
N VAL A 183 14.00 -8.79 9.55
CA VAL A 183 12.62 -8.42 9.20
C VAL A 183 11.80 -9.64 8.80
N PHE A 184 12.29 -10.43 7.84
CA PHE A 184 11.71 -11.69 7.39
C PHE A 184 12.82 -12.67 6.93
N ARG A 185 12.44 -13.91 6.59
CA ARG A 185 13.39 -14.94 6.14
C ARG A 185 13.77 -14.71 4.68
N ALA A 186 15.00 -15.06 4.30
CA ALA A 186 15.41 -15.11 2.91
C ALA A 186 14.91 -16.42 2.24
N ASP A 187 13.59 -16.56 2.11
CA ASP A 187 12.91 -17.77 1.58
C ASP A 187 12.44 -17.64 0.11
N GLY A 188 12.78 -16.51 -0.53
CA GLY A 188 12.41 -16.19 -1.91
C GLY A 188 10.92 -15.91 -2.11
N GLN A 189 10.12 -15.74 -1.05
CA GLN A 189 8.70 -15.42 -1.14
C GLN A 189 8.44 -13.91 -1.15
N TRP A 190 7.20 -13.54 -1.45
CA TRP A 190 6.71 -12.17 -1.34
C TRP A 190 6.37 -11.83 0.11
N HIS A 191 7.05 -10.82 0.65
CA HIS A 191 6.72 -10.23 1.95
C HIS A 191 6.13 -8.83 1.78
N HIS A 192 5.16 -8.49 2.62
CA HIS A 192 4.66 -7.12 2.71
C HIS A 192 5.40 -6.40 3.83
N PHE A 193 6.05 -5.28 3.53
CA PHE A 193 6.70 -4.45 4.54
C PHE A 193 6.10 -3.04 4.60
N CYS A 194 6.18 -2.41 5.77
CA CYS A 194 6.00 -0.98 5.95
C CYS A 194 7.11 -0.42 6.84
N VAL A 195 7.57 0.79 6.54
CA VAL A 195 8.43 1.56 7.44
C VAL A 195 7.76 2.89 7.77
N THR A 196 7.86 3.31 9.02
CA THR A 196 7.30 4.58 9.51
C THR A 196 8.38 5.43 10.16
N TRP A 197 8.22 6.75 10.11
CA TRP A 197 9.06 7.71 10.84
C TRP A 197 8.26 8.99 11.18
N GLN A 198 8.58 9.64 12.31
CA GLN A 198 8.04 10.95 12.70
C GLN A 198 9.13 11.88 13.29
N GLN A 199 9.01 13.18 12.99
CA GLN A 199 10.03 14.20 13.33
C GLN A 199 10.22 14.42 14.82
N GLU A 200 9.15 14.32 15.63
CA GLU A 200 9.10 14.85 17.00
C GLU A 200 10.23 14.32 17.89
N ASN A 201 10.50 13.02 17.79
CA ASN A 201 11.56 12.32 18.51
C ASN A 201 12.38 11.41 17.59
N GLY A 202 12.30 11.60 16.27
CA GLY A 202 12.86 10.65 15.29
C GLY A 202 12.36 9.21 15.51
N THR A 203 11.09 9.04 15.90
CA THR A 203 10.51 7.73 16.22
C THR A 203 10.17 6.99 14.94
N TRP A 204 10.61 5.74 14.84
CA TRP A 204 10.44 4.91 13.65
C TRP A 204 10.06 3.48 14.00
N ALA A 205 9.47 2.79 13.03
CA ALA A 205 9.20 1.36 13.11
C ALA A 205 9.31 0.67 11.75
N ILE A 206 9.66 -0.62 11.78
CA ILE A 206 9.66 -1.51 10.61
C ILE A 206 8.66 -2.63 10.90
N TYR A 207 7.75 -2.84 9.96
CA TYR A 207 6.74 -3.88 9.97
C TYR A 207 6.97 -4.83 8.80
N ALA A 208 6.72 -6.12 9.01
CA ALA A 208 6.58 -7.10 7.93
C ALA A 208 5.51 -8.13 8.23
N ASP A 209 4.71 -8.45 7.22
CA ASP A 209 3.58 -9.38 7.23
C ASP A 209 2.59 -9.05 8.37
N GLY A 210 2.25 -7.77 8.47
CA GLY A 210 1.35 -7.20 9.48
C GLY A 210 1.93 -7.09 10.90
N LYS A 211 3.18 -7.53 11.14
CA LYS A 211 3.81 -7.55 12.47
C LYS A 211 4.93 -6.54 12.58
N ARG A 212 4.97 -5.75 13.66
CA ARG A 212 6.10 -4.87 13.98
C ARG A 212 7.34 -5.72 14.30
N ARG A 213 8.42 -5.53 13.55
CA ARG A 213 9.69 -6.26 13.65
C ARG A 213 10.73 -5.46 14.43
N ALA A 214 10.77 -4.15 14.22
CA ALA A 214 11.64 -3.22 14.92
C ALA A 214 10.96 -1.88 15.19
N SER A 215 11.42 -1.16 16.20
CA SER A 215 11.06 0.24 16.46
C SER A 215 12.02 0.87 17.47
N ALA A 216 12.36 2.14 17.28
CA ALA A 216 13.08 2.95 18.26
C ALA A 216 12.78 4.45 18.06
N SER A 217 13.50 5.31 18.81
CA SER A 217 13.50 6.77 18.66
C SER A 217 14.93 7.27 18.49
N GLY A 218 15.08 8.56 18.16
CA GLY A 218 16.38 9.21 17.97
C GLY A 218 16.96 9.08 16.56
N LEU A 219 16.19 8.61 15.58
CA LEU A 219 16.61 8.59 14.16
C LEU A 219 16.37 9.97 13.52
N CYS A 220 17.03 10.99 14.03
CA CYS A 220 16.91 12.37 13.57
C CYS A 220 18.19 13.17 13.90
N PRO A 221 18.41 14.33 13.26
CA PRO A 221 19.45 15.25 13.66
C PRO A 221 19.31 15.68 15.12
N VAL A 222 20.44 15.97 15.76
CA VAL A 222 20.51 16.50 17.13
C VAL A 222 21.24 17.83 17.09
N GLY A 223 20.67 18.87 17.69
CA GLY A 223 21.27 20.21 17.75
C GLY A 223 20.27 21.34 17.48
N PRO A 224 20.77 22.56 17.19
CA PRO A 224 19.93 23.77 17.07
C PRO A 224 18.85 23.72 15.97
N SER A 225 19.00 22.83 14.99
CA SER A 225 18.09 22.67 13.85
C SER A 225 17.06 21.55 14.02
N ALA A 226 17.00 20.90 15.18
CA ALA A 226 16.11 19.77 15.46
C ALA A 226 14.89 20.19 16.32
N PRO A 227 13.71 19.54 16.15
CA PRO A 227 13.39 18.50 15.17
C PRO A 227 13.16 19.07 13.77
N GLN A 228 13.45 18.26 12.74
CA GLN A 228 13.35 18.65 11.34
C GLN A 228 12.53 17.62 10.55
N ALA A 229 11.46 18.08 9.89
CA ALA A 229 10.72 17.27 8.92
C ALA A 229 11.66 16.76 7.82
N ILE A 230 11.34 15.62 7.21
CA ILE A 230 11.94 15.24 5.92
C ILE A 230 11.61 16.35 4.92
N PHE A 231 12.61 16.89 4.25
CA PHE A 231 12.48 18.01 3.33
C PHE A 231 11.64 17.63 2.10
N GLY A 232 10.84 18.59 1.62
CA GLY A 232 10.08 18.45 0.38
C GLY A 232 10.93 18.67 -0.88
N GLN A 233 10.30 18.55 -2.05
CA GLN A 233 10.87 18.79 -3.37
C GLN A 233 12.09 17.91 -3.72
N GLY A 234 12.14 16.70 -3.15
CA GLY A 234 13.14 15.68 -3.49
C GLY A 234 12.76 14.81 -4.68
N THR A 235 13.73 14.02 -5.15
CA THR A 235 13.53 12.97 -6.15
C THR A 235 13.49 11.61 -5.46
N PHE A 236 12.37 10.89 -5.62
CA PHE A 236 12.19 9.53 -5.12
C PHE A 236 12.53 8.50 -6.21
N ILE A 237 13.43 7.57 -5.89
CA ILE A 237 13.92 6.47 -6.74
C ILE A 237 13.67 5.13 -6.05
N ILE A 238 13.28 4.11 -6.82
CA ILE A 238 13.15 2.71 -6.38
C ILE A 238 14.26 1.88 -7.05
N GLY A 239 14.87 0.99 -6.27
CA GLY A 239 15.87 0.01 -6.73
C GLY A 239 17.31 0.50 -6.82
N GLN A 240 17.62 1.76 -6.45
CA GLN A 240 18.98 2.32 -6.52
C GLN A 240 19.30 3.28 -5.37
N ASP A 241 20.60 3.41 -5.09
CA ASP A 241 21.15 4.47 -4.23
C ASP A 241 21.51 5.72 -5.05
N GLN A 242 21.35 6.90 -4.47
CA GLN A 242 21.56 8.17 -5.14
C GLN A 242 22.81 8.87 -4.59
N ASP A 243 23.87 8.96 -5.38
CA ASP A 243 25.07 9.74 -5.00
C ASP A 243 24.92 11.23 -5.33
N SER A 244 23.91 11.58 -6.14
CA SER A 244 23.57 12.95 -6.51
C SER A 244 22.08 13.08 -6.85
N LEU A 245 21.51 14.28 -6.71
CA LEU A 245 20.08 14.54 -6.84
C LEU A 245 19.56 14.21 -8.24
N GLY A 246 18.93 13.03 -8.38
CA GLY A 246 18.45 12.53 -9.67
C GLY A 246 19.56 12.30 -10.71
N GLY A 247 20.81 12.23 -10.28
CA GLY A 247 22.01 12.11 -11.13
C GLY A 247 22.68 10.74 -11.00
N HIS A 248 24.01 10.71 -10.93
CA HIS A 248 24.83 9.51 -10.79
C HIS A 248 24.30 8.57 -9.69
N LEU A 249 23.97 7.34 -10.09
CA LEU A 249 23.41 6.30 -9.23
C LEU A 249 24.45 5.23 -8.97
N GLN A 250 24.43 4.67 -7.76
CA GLN A 250 25.30 3.57 -7.40
C GLN A 250 24.54 2.25 -7.55
N GLY A 251 24.89 1.47 -8.58
CA GLY A 251 24.29 0.17 -8.85
C GLY A 251 24.38 -0.80 -7.67
N LYS A 252 23.25 -1.12 -7.01
CA LYS A 252 23.22 -1.95 -5.79
C LYS A 252 22.13 -3.03 -5.80
N GLY A 253 22.55 -4.24 -6.17
CA GLY A 253 21.77 -5.46 -5.97
C GLY A 253 20.76 -5.77 -7.08
N VAL A 254 20.15 -6.94 -6.95
CA VAL A 254 19.29 -7.59 -7.95
C VAL A 254 17.99 -8.03 -7.29
N LEU A 255 16.87 -8.03 -8.01
CA LEU A 255 15.57 -8.57 -7.56
C LEU A 255 14.94 -9.42 -8.68
N GLN A 256 14.41 -10.60 -8.31
CA GLN A 256 14.01 -11.74 -9.16
C GLN A 256 13.12 -12.71 -8.33
N TRP A 257 12.28 -13.64 -8.82
CA TRP A 257 11.51 -13.86 -10.09
C TRP A 257 10.60 -15.11 -9.88
N GLU A 258 9.90 -15.75 -10.84
CA GLU A 258 9.75 -15.61 -12.31
C GLU A 258 8.24 -15.66 -12.68
N HIS A 259 7.74 -16.73 -13.32
CA HIS A 259 6.32 -16.95 -13.67
C HIS A 259 6.03 -18.45 -13.95
N HIS A 260 4.85 -18.93 -13.55
CA HIS A 260 4.11 -20.02 -14.22
C HIS A 260 2.60 -19.79 -14.05
#